data_AF-A0A4Z0HZJ8-F1
#
_entry.id   AF-A0A4Z0HZJ8-F1
#
_cell.length_a   1.000
_cell.length_b   1.000
_cell.length_c   1.000
_cell.angle_alpha   90.00
_cell.angle_beta   90.00
_cell.angle_gamma   90.00
#
_symmetry.space_group_name_H-M   'P 1'
#
loop_
_entity.id
_entity.type
_entity.pdbx_description
1 polymer ?
#
loop_
_entity_poly.entity_id
_entity_poly.type
_entity_poly.pdbx_seq_one_letter_code
_entity_poly.pdbx_strand_id
1 'polypeptide(L)'
;MAEIVARVTAPLTVGVRGRRGVGVSTVEDALAGAGLEIAESGDVTVVVTAEVLKPEDEALLAELNRAGRPTLVVLNKADLAGSGPGGPIATARHRSRRLQELAGVPVTPMIALLSRPVLPEPLVDALRLLAAEPADLTSVDTFVSVPHRVGGPVRAELLNRLDRFGIAHTTLALSRGATAESLPELLRRLSEVDRVVAAIDTAAASVRYRRVRWALAELRAVGGPAVGRFLAADETVIALMAAAVDVVQADGLTVDPGADRDAHLCRARHWRRYRDGPVNALHRSCGDDIVRGSLRLLGAAGKER
;
A
#
# COMPACT_ATOMS: atom_id res chain seq x y z
N MET A 1 6.28 -4.43 -30.94
CA MET A 1 5.07 -5.03 -30.30
C MET A 1 5.39 -5.89 -29.09
N ALA A 2 6.21 -6.95 -29.19
CA ALA A 2 6.54 -7.80 -28.05
C ALA A 2 7.17 -7.03 -26.88
N GLU A 3 8.08 -6.09 -27.16
CA GLU A 3 8.69 -5.22 -26.14
C GLU A 3 7.67 -4.29 -25.46
N ILE A 4 6.71 -3.74 -26.21
CA ILE A 4 5.64 -2.90 -25.68
C ILE A 4 4.79 -3.71 -24.70
N VAL A 5 4.38 -4.91 -25.10
CA VAL A 5 3.60 -5.82 -24.26
C VAL A 5 4.39 -6.15 -23.00
N ALA A 6 5.64 -6.63 -23.14
CA ALA A 6 6.47 -7.02 -22.02
C ALA A 6 6.62 -5.91 -20.97
N ARG A 7 6.84 -4.66 -21.40
CA ARG A 7 7.01 -3.53 -20.47
C ARG A 7 5.71 -3.09 -19.81
N VAL A 8 4.57 -3.16 -20.51
CA VAL A 8 3.26 -2.82 -19.94
C VAL A 8 2.80 -3.88 -18.96
N THR A 9 3.05 -5.16 -19.26
CA THR A 9 2.63 -6.30 -18.43
C THR A 9 3.65 -6.69 -17.37
N ALA A 10 4.85 -6.09 -17.37
CA ALA A 10 5.84 -6.32 -16.34
C ALA A 10 5.21 -6.04 -14.96
N PRO A 11 5.40 -6.93 -13.98
CA PRO A 11 4.96 -6.67 -12.62
C PRO A 11 5.53 -5.34 -12.08
N LEU A 12 4.84 -4.78 -11.08
CA LEU A 12 5.36 -3.64 -10.35
C LEU A 12 6.32 -4.15 -9.28
N THR A 13 7.49 -3.52 -9.23
CA THR A 13 8.53 -3.85 -8.26
C THR A 13 8.54 -2.85 -7.11
N VAL A 14 8.87 -3.30 -5.91
CA VAL A 14 8.90 -2.49 -4.69
C VAL A 14 10.29 -2.54 -4.07
N GLY A 15 10.90 -1.38 -3.85
CA GLY A 15 12.12 -1.27 -3.08
C GLY A 15 11.81 -0.90 -1.65
N VAL A 16 12.44 -1.57 -0.68
CA VAL A 16 12.27 -1.27 0.74
C VAL A 16 13.56 -0.69 1.28
N ARG A 17 13.47 0.45 1.97
CA ARG A 17 14.61 1.18 2.53
C ARG A 17 14.29 1.61 3.95
N GLY A 18 15.30 1.79 4.78
CA GLY A 18 15.13 2.26 6.15
C GLY A 18 16.38 2.08 6.99
N ARG A 19 16.39 2.69 8.17
CA ARG A 19 17.52 2.61 9.10
C ARG A 19 17.66 1.21 9.72
N ARG A 20 18.85 0.90 10.24
CA ARG A 20 19.06 -0.35 10.97
C ARG A 20 18.11 -0.45 12.17
N GLY A 21 17.43 -1.60 12.32
CA GLY A 21 16.55 -1.88 13.46
C GLY A 21 15.08 -1.47 13.30
N VAL A 22 14.69 -0.83 12.19
CA VAL A 22 13.27 -0.51 11.90
C VAL A 22 12.50 -1.71 11.33
N GLY A 23 13.19 -2.80 10.97
CA GLY A 23 12.59 -4.04 10.47
C GLY A 23 12.42 -4.08 8.94
N VAL A 24 13.38 -3.54 8.18
CA VAL A 24 13.37 -3.53 6.70
C VAL A 24 13.16 -4.94 6.14
N SER A 25 13.98 -5.93 6.54
CA SER A 25 13.86 -7.30 6.05
C SER A 25 12.50 -7.92 6.39
N THR A 26 11.97 -7.68 7.58
CA THR A 26 10.63 -8.16 7.96
C THR A 26 9.52 -7.54 7.10
N VAL A 27 9.66 -6.27 6.72
CA VAL A 27 8.74 -5.60 5.78
C VAL A 27 8.89 -6.16 4.37
N GLU A 28 10.11 -6.39 3.88
CA GLU A 28 10.36 -7.04 2.59
C GLU A 28 9.69 -8.41 2.53
N ASP A 29 9.93 -9.24 3.54
CA ASP A 29 9.32 -10.56 3.66
C ASP A 29 7.79 -10.48 3.68
N ALA A 30 7.23 -9.53 4.43
CA ALA A 30 5.78 -9.32 4.53
C ALA A 30 5.16 -8.95 3.17
N LEU A 31 5.78 -8.00 2.46
CA LEU A 31 5.31 -7.53 1.15
C LEU A 31 5.47 -8.61 0.07
N ALA A 32 6.58 -9.33 0.06
CA ALA A 32 6.77 -10.51 -0.79
C ALA A 32 5.72 -11.58 -0.51
N GLY A 33 5.39 -11.81 0.77
CA GLY A 33 4.32 -12.71 1.19
C GLY A 33 2.93 -12.27 0.78
N ALA A 34 2.73 -10.99 0.53
CA ALA A 34 1.50 -10.44 -0.01
C ALA A 34 1.46 -10.46 -1.56
N GLY A 35 2.48 -11.00 -2.21
CA GLY A 35 2.54 -11.16 -3.67
C GLY A 35 3.20 -9.99 -4.42
N LEU A 36 3.89 -9.09 -3.72
CA LEU A 36 4.64 -8.00 -4.36
C LEU A 36 6.05 -8.46 -4.74
N GLU A 37 6.55 -8.01 -5.89
CA GLU A 37 7.93 -8.27 -6.30
C GLU A 37 8.88 -7.27 -5.62
N ILE A 38 9.81 -7.78 -4.82
CA ILE A 38 10.81 -6.95 -4.13
C ILE A 38 12.04 -6.79 -5.01
N ALA A 39 12.53 -5.56 -5.15
CA ALA A 39 13.73 -5.24 -5.89
C ALA A 39 14.50 -4.11 -5.19
N GLU A 40 15.83 -4.10 -5.29
CA GLU A 40 16.65 -3.05 -4.66
C GLU A 40 16.26 -1.63 -5.12
N SER A 41 15.89 -1.48 -6.39
CA SER A 41 15.40 -0.25 -7.00
C SER A 41 14.02 -0.44 -7.63
N GLY A 42 13.02 -0.75 -6.81
CA GLY A 42 11.66 -0.99 -7.28
C GLY A 42 10.93 0.27 -7.77
N ASP A 43 9.97 0.10 -8.68
CA ASP A 43 9.09 1.15 -9.22
C ASP A 43 8.48 2.07 -8.15
N VAL A 44 8.14 1.51 -6.99
CA VAL A 44 7.72 2.24 -5.77
C VAL A 44 8.73 1.99 -4.66
N THR A 45 9.09 3.04 -3.92
CA THR A 45 9.96 2.92 -2.74
C THR A 45 9.14 2.98 -1.45
N VAL A 46 9.29 1.97 -0.60
CA VAL A 46 8.77 1.94 0.78
C VAL A 46 9.89 2.34 1.73
N VAL A 47 9.70 3.44 2.45
CA VAL A 47 10.62 3.88 3.51
C VAL A 47 10.06 3.45 4.87
N VAL A 48 10.82 2.64 5.61
CA VAL A 48 10.39 2.06 6.88
C VAL A 48 10.90 2.88 8.04
N THR A 49 10.00 3.28 8.95
CA THR A 49 10.31 3.85 10.26
C THR A 49 9.57 3.10 11.36
N ALA A 50 10.06 3.15 12.59
CA ALA A 50 9.44 2.46 13.73
C ALA A 50 8.67 3.39 14.68
N GLU A 51 8.93 4.70 14.64
CA GLU A 51 8.33 5.62 15.61
C GLU A 51 8.24 7.04 15.08
N VAL A 52 9.37 7.60 14.65
CA VAL A 52 9.53 8.98 14.19
C VAL A 52 10.40 9.00 12.95
N LEU A 53 10.20 10.00 12.09
CA LEU A 53 11.15 10.31 11.04
C LEU A 53 12.41 10.88 11.70
N LYS A 54 13.55 10.26 11.44
CA LYS A 54 14.86 10.82 11.80
C LYS A 54 15.42 11.62 10.63
N PRO A 55 16.45 12.46 10.85
CA PRO A 55 17.05 13.26 9.78
C PRO A 55 17.49 12.44 8.56
N GLU A 56 17.96 11.20 8.77
CA GLU A 56 18.33 10.31 7.66
C GLU A 56 17.13 9.82 6.86
N ASP A 57 15.98 9.62 7.52
CA ASP A 57 14.72 9.25 6.85
C ASP A 57 14.22 10.43 6.00
N GLU A 58 14.29 11.65 6.53
CA GLU A 58 13.93 12.89 5.82
C GLU A 58 14.85 13.16 4.62
N ALA A 59 16.16 12.96 4.78
CA ALA A 59 17.12 13.12 3.69
C ALA A 59 16.84 12.14 2.54
N LEU A 60 16.54 10.88 2.87
CA LEU A 60 16.15 9.86 1.89
C LEU A 60 14.83 10.24 1.18
N LEU A 61 13.81 10.68 1.92
CA LEU A 61 12.55 11.15 1.33
C LEU A 61 12.76 12.33 0.38
N ALA A 62 13.59 13.30 0.77
CA ALA A 62 13.93 14.45 -0.08
C ALA A 62 14.66 14.02 -1.37
N GLU A 63 15.54 13.01 -1.29
CA GLU A 63 16.20 12.43 -2.46
C GLU A 63 15.21 11.76 -3.41
N LEU A 64 14.35 10.88 -2.88
CA LEU A 64 13.33 10.17 -3.66
C LEU A 64 12.36 11.15 -4.33
N ASN A 65 11.95 12.19 -3.60
CA ASN A 65 11.09 13.24 -4.13
C ASN A 65 11.76 14.01 -5.27
N ARG A 66 13.03 14.41 -5.12
CA ARG A 66 13.79 15.06 -6.22
C ARG A 66 13.93 14.16 -7.45
N ALA A 67 14.05 12.86 -7.25
CA ALA A 67 14.09 11.87 -8.33
C ALA A 67 12.69 11.56 -8.91
N GLY A 68 11.61 12.13 -8.37
CA GLY A 68 10.23 11.88 -8.78
C GLY A 68 9.82 10.42 -8.60
N ARG A 69 10.39 9.73 -7.61
CA ARG A 69 10.10 8.32 -7.30
C ARG A 69 8.85 8.23 -6.44
N PRO A 70 7.82 7.48 -6.86
CA PRO A 70 6.67 7.18 -6.01
C PRO A 70 7.12 6.54 -4.70
N THR A 71 6.71 7.15 -3.59
CA THR A 71 7.23 6.81 -2.27
C THR A 71 6.09 6.72 -1.26
N LEU A 72 6.17 5.72 -0.38
CA LEU A 72 5.29 5.50 0.76
C LEU A 72 6.15 5.32 2.00
N VAL A 73 5.72 5.85 3.14
CA VAL A 73 6.34 5.51 4.43
C VAL A 73 5.52 4.43 5.13
N VAL A 74 6.20 3.42 5.66
CA VAL A 74 5.60 2.43 6.56
C VAL A 74 6.07 2.69 7.99
N LEU A 75 5.12 3.00 8.88
CA LEU A 75 5.34 3.02 10.32
C LEU A 75 5.23 1.59 10.85
N ASN A 76 6.32 0.85 10.77
CA ASN A 76 6.41 -0.52 11.25
C ASN A 76 6.42 -0.57 12.80
N LYS A 77 6.16 -1.74 13.37
CA LYS A 77 6.06 -1.98 14.82
C LYS A 77 4.91 -1.17 15.45
N ALA A 78 3.78 -1.12 14.74
CA ALA A 78 2.59 -0.38 15.18
C ALA A 78 2.03 -0.89 16.53
N ASP A 79 2.35 -2.12 16.92
CA ASP A 79 2.08 -2.69 18.24
C ASP A 79 2.76 -1.92 19.39
N LEU A 80 3.86 -1.20 19.10
CA LEU A 80 4.61 -0.41 20.07
C LEU A 80 4.20 1.07 20.11
N ALA A 81 3.14 1.47 19.39
CA ALA A 81 2.73 2.87 19.32
C ALA A 81 2.17 3.43 20.65
N GLY A 82 1.86 2.57 21.62
CA GLY A 82 1.40 2.93 22.97
C GLY A 82 -0.07 2.62 23.24
N SER A 83 -0.54 2.94 24.45
CA SER A 83 -1.84 2.55 24.99
C SER A 83 -2.91 3.65 24.88
N GLY A 84 -3.08 4.23 23.68
CA GLY A 84 -4.15 5.21 23.44
C GLY A 84 -5.55 4.58 23.32
N PRO A 85 -6.61 5.40 23.26
CA PRO A 85 -7.96 4.93 22.99
C PRO A 85 -8.02 4.08 21.71
N GLY A 86 -8.61 2.88 21.80
CA GLY A 86 -8.65 1.92 20.67
C GLY A 86 -7.39 1.08 20.49
N GLY A 87 -6.41 1.19 21.40
CA GLY A 87 -5.23 0.34 21.46
C GLY A 87 -4.07 0.78 20.55
N PRO A 88 -3.01 -0.03 20.45
CA PRO A 88 -1.78 0.32 19.74
C PRO A 88 -2.00 0.64 18.26
N ILE A 89 -2.80 -0.15 17.54
CA ILE A 89 -3.06 0.06 16.11
C ILE A 89 -3.77 1.40 15.87
N ALA A 90 -4.78 1.75 16.69
CA ALA A 90 -5.46 3.04 16.57
C ALA A 90 -4.50 4.21 16.84
N THR A 91 -3.63 4.05 17.84
CA THR A 91 -2.58 5.02 18.17
C THR A 91 -1.57 5.18 17.02
N ALA A 92 -1.13 4.08 16.41
CA ALA A 92 -0.24 4.07 15.26
C ALA A 92 -0.88 4.74 14.04
N ARG A 93 -2.17 4.52 13.79
CA ARG A 93 -2.92 5.19 12.73
C ARG A 93 -2.99 6.70 12.94
N HIS A 94 -3.23 7.14 14.17
CA HIS A 94 -3.20 8.58 14.49
C HIS A 94 -1.80 9.17 14.28
N ARG A 95 -0.76 8.49 14.77
CA ARG A 95 0.64 8.89 14.58
C ARG A 95 1.02 8.96 13.09
N SER A 96 0.57 8.00 12.29
CA SER A 96 0.82 7.96 10.85
C SER A 96 0.30 9.21 10.15
N ARG A 97 -0.91 9.69 10.51
CA ARG A 97 -1.46 10.95 9.94
C ARG A 97 -0.57 12.16 10.25
N ARG A 98 -0.08 12.27 11.50
CA ARG A 98 0.83 13.35 11.88
C ARG A 98 2.18 13.25 11.16
N LEU A 99 2.71 12.04 10.99
CA LEU A 99 3.94 11.84 10.24
C LEU A 99 3.76 12.13 8.74
N GLN A 100 2.57 11.90 8.18
CA GLN A 100 2.28 12.20 6.78
C GLN A 100 2.39 13.69 6.48
N GLU A 101 1.95 14.55 7.39
CA GLU A 101 2.12 16.01 7.27
C GLU A 101 3.60 16.41 7.20
N LEU A 102 4.48 15.69 7.92
CA LEU A 102 5.93 15.95 7.92
C LEU A 102 6.63 15.33 6.71
N ALA A 103 6.24 14.10 6.33
CA ALA A 103 6.86 13.35 5.25
C ALA A 103 6.51 13.91 3.86
N GLY A 104 5.35 14.55 3.72
CA GLY A 104 4.80 14.96 2.42
C GLY A 104 4.40 13.79 1.51
N VAL A 105 4.42 12.57 2.04
CA VAL A 105 4.02 11.33 1.35
C VAL A 105 3.12 10.51 2.27
N PRO A 106 2.29 9.60 1.75
CA PRO A 106 1.43 8.77 2.58
C PRO A 106 2.24 7.99 3.63
N VAL A 107 1.65 7.82 4.82
CA VAL A 107 2.24 7.02 5.91
C VAL A 107 1.22 5.98 6.36
N THR A 108 1.61 4.70 6.34
CA THR A 108 0.73 3.59 6.73
C THR A 108 1.35 2.78 7.87
N PRO A 109 0.61 2.50 8.97
CA PRO A 109 1.12 1.66 10.04
C PRO A 109 1.14 0.19 9.63
N MET A 110 2.08 -0.58 10.18
CA MET A 110 2.22 -2.01 9.94
C MET A 110 2.78 -2.72 11.16
N ILE A 111 2.38 -3.98 11.36
CA ILE A 111 3.09 -4.91 12.25
C ILE A 111 3.60 -6.04 11.36
N ALA A 112 4.76 -5.80 10.72
CA ALA A 112 5.23 -6.69 9.66
C ALA A 112 5.45 -8.13 10.14
N LEU A 113 5.81 -8.30 11.41
CA LEU A 113 6.00 -9.61 12.04
C LEU A 113 4.75 -10.50 11.94
N LEU A 114 3.55 -9.92 12.05
CA LEU A 114 2.28 -10.67 12.06
C LEU A 114 1.74 -10.98 10.66
N SER A 115 2.43 -10.55 9.59
CA SER A 115 1.95 -10.71 8.22
C SER A 115 2.07 -12.14 7.69
N ARG A 116 2.99 -12.96 8.22
CA ARG A 116 3.28 -14.32 7.73
C ARG A 116 3.43 -15.41 8.80
N PRO A 117 2.56 -15.51 9.82
CA PRO A 117 2.70 -16.58 10.78
C PRO A 117 2.11 -17.88 10.20
N VAL A 118 2.96 -18.66 9.53
CA VAL A 118 2.74 -20.10 9.47
C VAL A 118 3.14 -20.64 10.84
N LEU A 119 2.14 -20.92 11.67
CA LEU A 119 2.33 -21.51 12.98
C LEU A 119 2.25 -23.03 12.84
N PRO A 120 3.35 -23.78 13.10
CA PRO A 120 3.27 -25.23 13.13
C PRO A 120 2.39 -25.67 14.31
N GLU A 121 1.74 -26.83 14.18
CA GLU A 121 0.77 -27.34 15.17
C GLU A 121 1.26 -27.26 16.64
N PRO A 122 2.53 -27.56 16.98
CA PRO A 122 3.01 -27.44 18.36
C PRO A 122 2.94 -26.02 18.93
N LEU A 123 3.09 -24.97 18.10
CA LEU A 123 2.94 -23.59 18.55
C LEU A 123 1.46 -23.22 18.71
N VAL A 124 0.59 -23.79 17.87
CA VAL A 124 -0.87 -23.63 18.00
C VAL A 124 -1.34 -24.26 19.30
N ASP A 125 -0.88 -25.48 19.64
CA ASP A 125 -1.19 -26.15 20.90
C ASP A 125 -0.70 -25.35 22.11
N ALA A 126 0.50 -24.76 22.02
CA ALA A 126 1.00 -23.86 23.05
C ALA A 126 0.10 -22.63 23.24
N LEU A 127 -0.39 -22.03 22.15
CA LEU A 127 -1.34 -20.91 22.22
C LEU A 127 -2.69 -21.32 22.81
N ARG A 128 -3.21 -22.51 22.48
CA ARG A 128 -4.42 -23.06 23.10
C ARG A 128 -4.25 -23.24 24.61
N LEU A 129 -3.10 -23.77 25.03
CA LEU A 129 -2.77 -23.92 26.44
C LEU A 129 -2.63 -22.56 27.13
N LEU A 130 -1.98 -21.57 26.51
CA LEU A 130 -1.88 -20.20 27.02
C LEU A 130 -3.25 -19.48 27.09
N ALA A 131 -4.20 -19.85 26.25
CA ALA A 131 -5.57 -19.31 26.29
C ALA A 131 -6.38 -19.88 27.47
N ALA A 132 -6.13 -21.13 27.85
CA ALA A 132 -6.76 -21.78 29.01
C ALA A 132 -6.05 -21.45 30.33
N GLU A 133 -4.72 -21.34 30.29
CA GLU A 133 -3.83 -21.06 31.41
C GLU A 133 -2.93 -19.87 31.03
N PRO A 134 -3.34 -18.62 31.32
CA PRO A 134 -2.56 -17.44 30.92
C PRO A 134 -1.19 -17.37 31.62
N ALA A 135 -0.13 -17.18 30.83
CA ALA A 135 1.19 -16.83 31.34
C ALA A 135 1.35 -15.31 31.50
N ASP A 136 2.35 -14.89 32.27
CA ASP A 136 2.67 -13.48 32.49
C ASP A 136 3.30 -12.85 31.24
N LEU A 137 2.56 -11.95 30.58
CA LEU A 137 2.96 -11.22 29.37
C LEU A 137 3.43 -9.77 29.64
N THR A 138 3.67 -9.40 30.90
CA THR A 138 4.06 -8.03 31.29
C THR A 138 5.41 -7.63 30.69
N SER A 139 6.33 -8.57 30.49
CA SER A 139 7.61 -8.38 29.80
C SER A 139 8.03 -9.63 29.02
N VAL A 140 9.01 -9.48 28.12
CA VAL A 140 9.60 -10.60 27.38
C VAL A 140 10.27 -11.59 28.34
N ASP A 141 11.07 -11.09 29.28
CA ASP A 141 11.84 -11.92 30.21
C ASP A 141 10.91 -12.66 31.17
N THR A 142 9.88 -11.98 31.69
CA THR A 142 8.89 -12.59 32.57
C THR A 142 8.15 -13.72 31.86
N PHE A 143 7.72 -13.48 30.61
CA PHE A 143 7.01 -14.48 29.82
C PHE A 143 7.83 -15.75 29.59
N VAL A 144 9.15 -15.64 29.45
CA VAL A 144 10.03 -16.80 29.21
C VAL A 144 10.47 -17.48 30.51
N SER A 145 10.77 -16.71 31.55
CA SER A 145 11.42 -17.21 32.77
C SER A 145 10.46 -17.75 33.83
N VAL A 146 9.25 -17.19 33.96
CA VAL A 146 8.29 -17.64 34.98
C VAL A 146 7.82 -19.06 34.66
N PRO A 147 7.81 -20.01 35.62
CA PRO A 147 7.37 -21.38 35.36
C PRO A 147 5.97 -21.46 34.75
N HIS A 148 5.82 -22.26 33.69
CA HIS A 148 4.56 -22.49 33.00
C HIS A 148 4.58 -23.87 32.32
N ARG A 149 3.40 -24.45 32.06
CA ARG A 149 3.29 -25.74 31.36
C ARG A 149 3.82 -25.69 29.92
N VAL A 150 3.68 -24.54 29.27
CA VAL A 150 4.39 -24.25 28.02
C VAL A 150 5.84 -23.92 28.35
N GLY A 151 6.76 -24.77 27.91
CA GLY A 151 8.19 -24.63 28.19
C GLY A 151 8.80 -23.31 27.69
N GLY A 152 9.81 -22.81 28.39
CA GLY A 152 10.56 -21.59 28.05
C GLY A 152 11.00 -21.49 26.58
N PRO A 153 11.59 -22.55 25.97
CA PRO A 153 11.98 -22.52 24.56
C PRO A 153 10.80 -22.30 23.59
N VAL A 154 9.64 -22.90 23.87
CA VAL A 154 8.43 -22.73 23.05
C VAL A 154 7.90 -21.30 23.19
N ARG A 155 7.90 -20.75 24.40
CA ARG A 155 7.52 -19.35 24.64
C ARG A 155 8.46 -18.35 23.97
N ALA A 156 9.77 -18.63 23.95
CA ALA A 156 10.74 -17.83 23.22
C ALA A 156 10.49 -17.87 21.70
N GLU A 157 10.19 -19.04 21.15
CA GLU A 157 9.84 -19.17 19.73
C GLU A 157 8.53 -18.45 19.39
N LEU A 158 7.52 -18.52 20.26
CA LEU A 158 6.28 -17.75 20.09
C LEU A 158 6.57 -16.24 20.05
N LEU A 159 7.42 -15.73 20.95
CA LEU A 159 7.81 -14.31 20.95
C LEU A 159 8.56 -13.93 19.67
N ASN A 160 9.42 -14.80 19.15
CA ASN A 160 10.13 -14.55 17.91
C ASN A 160 9.20 -14.45 16.70
N ARG A 161 8.11 -15.24 16.66
CA ARG A 161 7.15 -15.24 15.55
C ARG A 161 6.01 -14.26 15.66
N LEU A 162 5.56 -13.98 16.88
CA LEU A 162 4.31 -13.27 17.13
C LEU A 162 4.47 -12.06 18.03
N ASP A 163 5.62 -11.85 18.67
CA ASP A 163 5.80 -10.90 19.77
C ASP A 163 4.74 -11.01 20.89
N ARG A 164 4.76 -10.09 21.86
CA ARG A 164 3.79 -10.10 22.97
C ARG A 164 2.38 -9.73 22.54
N PHE A 165 2.25 -8.79 21.61
CA PHE A 165 0.99 -8.33 21.07
C PHE A 165 0.30 -9.43 20.27
N GLY A 166 1.02 -10.11 19.37
CA GLY A 166 0.45 -11.24 18.62
C GLY A 166 0.07 -12.42 19.53
N ILE A 167 0.89 -12.75 20.54
CA ILE A 167 0.53 -13.78 21.53
C ILE A 167 -0.75 -13.38 22.28
N ALA A 168 -0.83 -12.15 22.82
CA ALA A 168 -2.00 -11.70 23.57
C ALA A 168 -3.29 -11.73 22.73
N HIS A 169 -3.21 -11.31 21.46
CA HIS A 169 -4.39 -11.30 20.58
C HIS A 169 -4.81 -12.70 20.12
N THR A 170 -3.85 -13.60 19.87
CA THR A 170 -4.16 -14.98 19.47
C THR A 170 -4.73 -15.79 20.63
N THR A 171 -4.17 -15.68 21.84
CA THR A 171 -4.70 -16.36 23.03
C THR A 171 -6.09 -15.83 23.40
N LEU A 172 -6.32 -14.52 23.30
CA LEU A 172 -7.65 -13.93 23.52
C LEU A 172 -8.68 -14.38 22.47
N ALA A 173 -8.28 -14.55 21.22
CA ALA A 173 -9.18 -15.06 20.18
C ALA A 173 -9.55 -16.52 20.44
N LEU A 174 -8.57 -17.36 20.77
CA LEU A 174 -8.79 -18.77 21.10
C LEU A 174 -9.67 -18.93 22.35
N SER A 175 -9.47 -18.12 23.39
CA SER A 175 -10.32 -18.16 24.60
C SER A 175 -11.76 -17.73 24.33
N ARG A 176 -12.01 -17.01 23.23
CA ARG A 176 -13.34 -16.63 22.73
C ARG A 176 -13.91 -17.60 21.69
N GLY A 177 -13.26 -18.73 21.47
CA GLY A 177 -13.74 -19.79 20.57
C GLY A 177 -13.28 -19.68 19.13
N ALA A 178 -12.28 -18.85 18.81
CA ALA A 178 -11.65 -18.90 17.50
C ALA A 178 -10.98 -20.26 17.27
N THR A 179 -11.01 -20.75 16.02
CA THR A 179 -10.31 -21.99 15.65
C THR A 179 -8.90 -21.69 15.19
N ALA A 180 -8.03 -22.71 15.18
CA ALA A 180 -6.65 -22.56 14.72
C ALA A 180 -6.57 -22.10 13.25
N GLU A 181 -7.49 -22.56 12.42
CA GLU A 181 -7.58 -22.23 10.99
C GLU A 181 -7.89 -20.75 10.76
N SER A 182 -8.49 -20.07 11.73
CA SER A 182 -8.81 -18.63 11.66
C SER A 182 -7.69 -17.70 12.14
N LEU A 183 -6.65 -18.24 12.79
CA LEU A 183 -5.53 -17.45 13.30
C LEU A 183 -4.72 -16.74 12.20
N PRO A 184 -4.42 -17.37 11.04
CA PRO A 184 -3.70 -16.69 9.97
C PRO A 184 -4.43 -15.45 9.46
N GLU A 185 -5.75 -15.52 9.32
CA GLU A 185 -6.57 -14.38 8.89
C GLU A 185 -6.58 -13.28 9.95
N LEU A 186 -6.71 -13.64 11.23
CA LEU A 186 -6.61 -12.68 12.35
C LEU A 186 -5.26 -11.95 12.33
N LEU A 187 -4.16 -12.69 12.21
CA LEU A 187 -2.82 -12.12 12.24
C LEU A 187 -2.55 -11.26 11.02
N ARG A 188 -3.02 -11.67 9.83
CA ARG A 188 -2.97 -10.84 8.62
C ARG A 188 -3.72 -9.52 8.83
N ARG A 189 -4.93 -9.53 9.39
CA ARG A 189 -5.68 -8.30 9.69
C ARG A 189 -4.93 -7.41 10.69
N LEU A 190 -4.38 -7.98 11.76
CA LEU A 190 -3.61 -7.23 12.77
C LEU A 190 -2.32 -6.64 12.19
N SER A 191 -1.69 -7.31 11.21
CA SER A 191 -0.45 -6.83 10.58
C SER A 191 -0.63 -5.53 9.79
N GLU A 192 -1.86 -5.18 9.41
CA GLU A 192 -2.20 -4.09 8.48
C GLU A 192 -1.52 -4.21 7.09
N VAL A 193 -0.99 -5.39 6.72
CA VAL A 193 -0.28 -5.60 5.44
C VAL A 193 -1.15 -5.25 4.23
N ASP A 194 -2.43 -5.61 4.25
CA ASP A 194 -3.36 -5.33 3.14
C ASP A 194 -3.54 -3.83 2.92
N ARG A 195 -3.48 -3.04 3.99
CA ARG A 195 -3.54 -1.57 3.90
C ARG A 195 -2.27 -0.99 3.29
N VAL A 196 -1.11 -1.56 3.63
CA VAL A 196 0.17 -1.18 3.01
C VAL A 196 0.18 -1.54 1.53
N VAL A 197 -0.29 -2.73 1.16
CA VAL A 197 -0.42 -3.16 -0.24
C VAL A 197 -1.32 -2.21 -1.03
N ALA A 198 -2.48 -1.86 -0.47
CA ALA A 198 -3.38 -0.88 -1.10
C ALA A 198 -2.73 0.51 -1.24
N ALA A 199 -1.94 0.95 -0.24
CA ALA A 199 -1.22 2.21 -0.32
C ALA A 199 -0.09 2.19 -1.37
N ILE A 200 0.60 1.06 -1.53
CA ILE A 200 1.59 0.85 -2.60
C ILE A 200 0.90 0.88 -3.96
N ASP A 201 -0.25 0.22 -4.11
CA ASP A 201 -1.01 0.22 -5.36
C ASP A 201 -1.43 1.64 -5.77
N THR A 202 -1.92 2.42 -4.82
CA THR A 202 -2.23 3.85 -5.02
C THR A 202 -0.99 4.64 -5.44
N ALA A 203 0.14 4.49 -4.74
CA ALA A 203 1.39 5.18 -5.11
C ALA A 203 1.91 4.77 -6.50
N ALA A 204 1.67 3.52 -6.91
CA ALA A 204 2.07 2.99 -8.21
C ALA A 204 1.22 3.49 -9.39
N ALA A 205 0.11 4.20 -9.16
CA ALA A 205 -0.76 4.72 -10.22
C ALA A 205 0.04 5.52 -11.28
N SER A 206 0.95 6.37 -10.84
CA SER A 206 1.78 7.18 -11.74
C SER A 206 2.74 6.34 -12.60
N VAL A 207 3.21 5.18 -12.10
CA VAL A 207 4.06 4.25 -12.85
C VAL A 207 3.25 3.58 -13.95
N ARG A 208 2.08 3.03 -13.61
CA ARG A 208 1.18 2.37 -14.57
C ARG A 208 0.75 3.35 -15.67
N TYR A 209 0.34 4.56 -15.29
CA TYR A 209 -0.03 5.60 -16.25
C TYR A 209 1.12 5.95 -17.21
N ARG A 210 2.34 6.11 -16.70
CA ARG A 210 3.52 6.36 -17.56
C ARG A 210 3.82 5.19 -18.49
N ARG A 211 3.72 3.94 -18.02
CA ARG A 211 3.92 2.74 -18.86
C ARG A 211 2.91 2.69 -20.01
N VAL A 212 1.63 2.93 -19.72
CA VAL A 212 0.57 3.00 -20.73
C VAL A 212 0.85 4.15 -21.72
N ARG A 213 1.18 5.34 -21.23
CA ARG A 213 1.48 6.48 -22.10
C ARG A 213 2.68 6.27 -23.01
N TRP A 214 3.73 5.64 -22.50
CA TRP A 214 4.87 5.22 -23.29
C TRP A 214 4.43 4.25 -24.38
N ALA A 215 3.68 3.20 -24.03
CA ALA A 215 3.18 2.22 -24.99
C ALA A 215 2.31 2.84 -26.10
N LEU A 216 1.44 3.80 -25.75
CA LEU A 216 0.64 4.52 -26.73
C LEU A 216 1.49 5.42 -27.65
N ALA A 217 2.59 6.00 -27.13
CA ALA A 217 3.53 6.77 -27.95
C ALA A 217 4.28 5.86 -28.93
N GLU A 218 4.75 4.69 -28.49
CA GLU A 218 5.37 3.68 -29.35
C GLU A 218 4.42 3.20 -30.44
N LEU A 219 3.17 2.89 -30.09
CA LEU A 219 2.14 2.51 -31.07
C LEU A 219 1.93 3.63 -32.11
N ARG A 220 1.82 4.90 -31.67
CA ARG A 220 1.70 6.05 -32.59
C ARG A 220 2.86 6.14 -33.57
N ALA A 221 4.07 5.85 -33.13
CA ALA A 221 5.27 5.90 -33.97
C ALA A 221 5.24 4.82 -35.06
N VAL A 222 4.70 3.62 -34.77
CA VAL A 222 4.47 2.57 -35.80
C VAL A 222 3.39 3.00 -36.80
N GLY A 223 2.35 3.68 -36.33
CA GLY A 223 1.32 4.29 -37.18
C GLY A 223 0.40 3.29 -37.90
N GLY A 224 -0.28 3.79 -38.92
CA GLY A 224 -1.20 3.00 -39.76
C GLY A 224 -2.68 3.13 -39.36
N PRO A 225 -3.63 2.84 -40.29
CA PRO A 225 -5.05 3.07 -40.06
C PRO A 225 -5.63 2.28 -38.88
N ALA A 226 -5.16 1.05 -38.66
CA ALA A 226 -5.62 0.20 -37.55
C ALA A 226 -5.21 0.78 -36.19
N VAL A 227 -3.96 1.24 -36.08
CA VAL A 227 -3.44 1.91 -34.87
C VAL A 227 -4.18 3.24 -34.65
N GLY A 228 -4.39 4.03 -35.70
CA GLY A 228 -5.15 5.27 -35.61
C GLY A 228 -6.57 5.05 -35.07
N ARG A 229 -7.27 4.01 -35.56
CA ARG A 229 -8.59 3.61 -35.03
C ARG A 229 -8.51 3.17 -33.57
N PHE A 230 -7.56 2.31 -33.22
CA PHE A 230 -7.38 1.84 -31.84
C PHE A 230 -7.14 2.99 -30.85
N LEU A 231 -6.27 3.95 -31.20
CA LEU A 231 -5.95 5.10 -30.36
C LEU A 231 -7.05 6.16 -30.27
N ALA A 232 -8.00 6.13 -31.20
CA ALA A 232 -9.15 7.01 -31.26
C ALA A 232 -10.43 6.38 -30.67
N ALA A 233 -10.44 5.06 -30.47
CA ALA A 233 -11.53 4.30 -29.88
C ALA A 233 -11.90 4.83 -28.49
N ASP A 234 -13.20 4.81 -28.18
CA ASP A 234 -13.72 5.37 -26.94
C ASP A 234 -13.19 4.59 -25.73
N GLU A 235 -13.09 3.25 -25.83
CA GLU A 235 -12.54 2.37 -24.81
C GLU A 235 -11.09 2.74 -24.46
N THR A 236 -10.24 2.98 -25.47
CA THR A 236 -8.84 3.37 -25.26
C THR A 236 -8.74 4.73 -24.57
N VAL A 237 -9.59 5.68 -24.95
CA VAL A 237 -9.60 7.03 -24.36
C VAL A 237 -10.13 6.97 -22.92
N ILE A 238 -11.18 6.20 -22.66
CA ILE A 238 -11.77 6.02 -21.32
C ILE A 238 -10.79 5.29 -20.40
N ALA A 239 -10.10 4.25 -20.88
CA ALA A 239 -9.09 3.54 -20.10
C ALA A 239 -7.92 4.46 -19.73
N LEU A 240 -7.46 5.32 -20.65
CA LEU A 240 -6.41 6.30 -20.35
C LEU A 240 -6.89 7.39 -19.37
N MET A 241 -8.14 7.84 -19.50
CA MET A 241 -8.76 8.72 -18.52
C MET A 241 -8.80 8.06 -17.14
N ALA A 242 -9.23 6.80 -17.03
CA ALA A 242 -9.28 6.08 -15.75
C ALA A 242 -7.89 6.01 -15.09
N ALA A 243 -6.86 5.63 -15.86
CA ALA A 243 -5.49 5.62 -15.36
C ALA A 243 -5.00 7.03 -14.92
N ALA A 244 -5.40 8.09 -15.62
CA ALA A 244 -5.10 9.47 -15.22
C ALA A 244 -5.86 9.91 -13.96
N VAL A 245 -7.10 9.47 -13.79
CA VAL A 245 -7.91 9.68 -12.58
C VAL A 245 -7.23 9.03 -11.37
N ASP A 246 -6.73 7.80 -11.51
CA ASP A 246 -6.03 7.09 -10.43
C ASP A 246 -4.80 7.88 -9.95
N VAL A 247 -4.03 8.49 -10.86
CA VAL A 247 -2.86 9.31 -10.49
C VAL A 247 -3.27 10.51 -9.66
N VAL A 248 -4.24 11.31 -10.13
CA VAL A 248 -4.60 12.54 -9.45
C VAL A 248 -5.32 12.26 -8.11
N GLN A 249 -6.04 11.15 -8.01
CA GLN A 249 -6.64 10.69 -6.76
C GLN A 249 -5.59 10.17 -5.77
N ALA A 250 -4.54 9.50 -6.24
CA ALA A 250 -3.41 9.12 -5.41
C ALA A 250 -2.71 10.33 -4.77
N ASP A 251 -2.70 11.46 -5.48
CA ASP A 251 -2.20 12.75 -4.98
C ASP A 251 -3.24 13.56 -4.20
N GLY A 252 -4.39 12.96 -3.86
CA GLY A 252 -5.42 13.53 -3.00
C GLY A 252 -6.44 14.44 -3.70
N LEU A 253 -6.43 14.54 -5.03
CA LEU A 253 -7.45 15.29 -5.78
C LEU A 253 -8.71 14.46 -5.94
N THR A 254 -9.87 15.12 -5.93
CA THR A 254 -11.15 14.45 -6.18
C THR A 254 -11.57 14.65 -7.62
N VAL A 255 -11.99 13.56 -8.27
CA VAL A 255 -12.63 13.58 -9.60
C VAL A 255 -14.10 13.25 -9.41
N ASP A 256 -14.98 14.12 -9.89
CA ASP A 256 -16.43 13.90 -9.87
C ASP A 256 -16.79 12.59 -10.60
N PRO A 257 -17.43 11.61 -9.92
CA PRO A 257 -17.82 10.34 -10.53
C PRO A 257 -19.12 10.43 -11.36
N GLY A 258 -19.78 11.61 -11.41
CA GLY A 258 -21.03 11.80 -12.13
C GLY A 258 -20.98 11.32 -13.59
N ALA A 259 -22.08 10.67 -14.00
CA ALA A 259 -22.23 10.00 -15.29
C ALA A 259 -23.23 10.67 -16.24
N ASP A 260 -23.87 11.76 -15.81
CA ASP A 260 -24.74 12.54 -16.68
C ASP A 260 -23.95 13.53 -17.56
N ARG A 261 -24.65 14.11 -18.54
CA ARG A 261 -24.06 15.05 -19.50
C ARG A 261 -23.44 16.27 -18.82
N ASP A 262 -24.10 16.82 -17.80
CA ASP A 262 -23.63 18.03 -17.13
C ASP A 262 -22.39 17.73 -16.29
N ALA A 263 -22.36 16.59 -15.60
CA ALA A 263 -21.18 16.09 -14.88
C ALA A 263 -19.98 15.93 -15.80
N HIS A 264 -20.16 15.30 -16.98
CA HIS A 264 -19.09 15.15 -17.96
C HIS A 264 -18.55 16.49 -18.47
N LEU A 265 -19.43 17.46 -18.77
CA LEU A 265 -19.04 18.78 -19.23
C LEU A 265 -18.33 19.58 -18.12
N CYS A 266 -18.84 19.54 -16.90
CA CYS A 266 -18.24 20.19 -15.73
C CYS A 266 -16.85 19.62 -15.44
N ARG A 267 -16.70 18.29 -15.46
CA ARG A 267 -15.40 17.62 -15.30
C ARG A 267 -14.41 18.04 -16.39
N ALA A 268 -14.81 18.03 -17.67
CA ALA A 268 -13.94 18.50 -18.75
C ALA A 268 -13.48 19.96 -18.57
N ARG A 269 -14.39 20.87 -18.16
CA ARG A 269 -14.04 22.29 -17.92
C ARG A 269 -13.12 22.47 -16.71
N HIS A 270 -13.35 21.71 -15.64
CA HIS A 270 -12.51 21.76 -14.44
C HIS A 270 -11.08 21.30 -14.77
N TRP A 271 -10.93 20.12 -15.36
CA TRP A 271 -9.61 19.54 -15.63
C TRP A 271 -8.83 20.29 -16.70
N ARG A 272 -9.51 20.95 -17.66
CA ARG A 272 -8.88 21.89 -18.58
C ARG A 272 -8.24 23.07 -17.84
N ARG A 273 -8.95 23.69 -16.90
CA ARG A 273 -8.38 24.79 -16.09
C ARG A 273 -7.24 24.30 -15.20
N TYR A 274 -7.38 23.11 -14.63
CA TYR A 274 -6.35 22.50 -13.78
C TYR A 274 -5.02 22.28 -14.53
N ARG A 275 -5.07 21.67 -15.72
CA ARG A 275 -3.85 21.44 -16.53
C ARG A 275 -3.19 22.73 -17.04
N ASP A 276 -3.99 23.79 -17.23
CA ASP A 276 -3.49 25.09 -17.71
C ASP A 276 -2.86 25.89 -16.55
N GLY A 277 -3.00 25.42 -15.30
CA GLY A 277 -2.40 25.99 -14.10
C GLY A 277 -0.94 25.57 -13.83
N PRO A 278 -0.37 25.97 -12.68
CA PRO A 278 1.03 25.71 -12.32
C PRO A 278 1.24 24.29 -11.79
N VAL A 279 0.93 23.29 -12.62
CA VAL A 279 1.10 21.86 -12.30
C VAL A 279 2.27 21.27 -13.07
N ASN A 280 2.85 20.16 -12.59
CA ASN A 280 3.97 19.51 -13.28
C ASN A 280 3.51 18.82 -14.60
N ALA A 281 4.45 18.34 -15.41
CA ALA A 281 4.16 17.73 -16.71
C ALA A 281 3.27 16.47 -16.62
N LEU A 282 3.40 15.68 -15.54
CA LEU A 282 2.58 14.50 -15.31
C LEU A 282 1.11 14.90 -15.09
N HIS A 283 0.86 15.89 -14.24
CA HIS A 283 -0.49 16.37 -13.96
C HIS A 283 -1.14 17.07 -15.16
N ARG A 284 -0.36 17.82 -15.95
CA ARG A 284 -0.87 18.37 -17.22
C ARG A 284 -1.37 17.28 -18.15
N SER A 285 -0.58 16.22 -18.26
CA SER A 285 -0.93 15.06 -19.08
C SER A 285 -2.17 14.34 -18.56
N CYS A 286 -2.28 14.14 -17.24
CA CYS A 286 -3.45 13.56 -16.64
C CYS A 286 -4.69 14.41 -16.93
N GLY A 287 -4.58 15.74 -16.79
CA GLY A 287 -5.66 16.66 -17.13
C GLY A 287 -6.06 16.60 -18.61
N ASP A 288 -5.12 16.46 -19.54
CA ASP A 288 -5.44 16.25 -20.96
C ASP A 288 -6.26 14.99 -21.21
N ASP A 289 -5.85 13.87 -20.60
CA ASP A 289 -6.54 12.59 -20.77
C ASP A 289 -7.91 12.58 -20.07
N ILE A 290 -8.04 13.22 -18.90
CA ILE A 290 -9.33 13.38 -18.20
C ILE A 290 -10.29 14.26 -19.01
N VAL A 291 -9.80 15.36 -19.58
CA VAL A 291 -10.61 16.22 -20.48
C VAL A 291 -11.08 15.42 -21.68
N ARG A 292 -10.15 14.71 -22.33
CA ARG A 292 -10.46 13.94 -23.55
C ARG A 292 -11.49 12.84 -23.26
N GLY A 293 -11.32 12.06 -22.20
CA GLY A 293 -12.27 11.02 -21.80
C GLY A 293 -13.62 11.57 -21.38
N SER A 294 -13.65 12.69 -20.64
CA SER A 294 -14.91 13.32 -20.25
C SER A 294 -15.71 13.81 -21.46
N LEU A 295 -15.04 14.35 -22.49
CA LEU A 295 -15.70 14.74 -23.74
C LEU A 295 -16.19 13.55 -24.57
N ARG A 296 -15.50 12.39 -24.53
CA ARG A 296 -15.98 11.16 -25.15
C ARG A 296 -17.27 10.65 -24.48
N LEU A 297 -17.27 10.59 -23.16
CA LEU A 297 -18.44 10.18 -22.38
C LEU A 297 -19.63 11.13 -22.59
N LEU A 298 -19.39 12.45 -22.66
CA LEU A 298 -20.41 13.43 -23.04
C LEU A 298 -21.04 13.16 -24.42
N GLY A 299 -20.22 12.75 -25.39
CA GLY A 299 -20.68 12.38 -26.72
C GLY A 299 -21.54 11.12 -26.72
N ALA A 300 -21.16 10.10 -25.93
CA ALA A 300 -21.92 8.86 -25.77
C ALA A 300 -23.29 9.10 -25.09
N ALA A 301 -23.31 9.83 -23.98
CA ALA A 301 -24.54 10.20 -23.26
C ALA A 301 -25.51 11.07 -24.07
N GLY A 302 -25.09 11.59 -25.23
CA GLY A 302 -25.95 12.31 -26.17
C GLY A 302 -26.61 11.44 -27.23
N LYS A 303 -26.12 10.21 -27.43
CA LYS A 303 -26.64 9.26 -28.43
C LYS A 303 -27.69 8.31 -27.87
N GLU A 304 -27.84 8.24 -26.55
CA GLU A 304 -28.84 7.41 -25.86
C GLU A 304 -30.21 8.12 -25.70
N ARG A 305 -30.41 9.25 -26.39
CA ARG A 305 -31.68 9.97 -26.51
C ARG A 305 -32.18 9.90 -27.95
#